data_AF-A0A937GN00-F1
#
_entry.id   AF-A0A937GN00-F1
#
_cell.length_a   1.000
_cell.length_b   1.000
_cell.length_c   1.000
_cell.angle_alpha   90.00
_cell.angle_beta   90.00
_cell.angle_gamma   90.00
#
_symmetry.space_group_name_H-M   'P 1'
#
loop_
_entity.id
_entity.type
_entity.pdbx_description
1 polymer ?
#
loop_
_entity_poly.entity_id
_entity_poly.type
_entity_poly.pdbx_seq_one_letter_code
_entity_poly.pdbx_strand_id
1 'polypeptide(L)' 'MSTSHILTLITADEPGIVHAVSAGLLKVGGNITENAQFGDPGSNLFCLRT' A
#
# COMPACT_ATOMS: atom_id res chain seq x y z
N MET A 1 -8.90 -13.60 18.72
CA MET A 1 -8.41 -12.23 18.48
C MET A 1 -7.59 -12.24 17.21
N SER A 2 -7.89 -11.39 16.23
CA SER A 2 -6.98 -11.18 15.09
C SER A 2 -6.08 -9.99 15.38
N THR A 3 -4.79 -10.12 15.07
CA THR A 3 -3.84 -9.01 15.12
C THR A 3 -4.13 -8.07 13.95
N SER A 4 -4.05 -6.76 14.19
CA SER A 4 -4.13 -5.73 13.15
C SER A 4 -2.78 -5.01 13.04
N HIS A 5 -2.39 -4.69 11.82
CA HIS A 5 -1.14 -4.01 11.48
C HIS A 5 -1.43 -2.82 10.58
N ILE A 6 -0.52 -1.86 10.54
CA ILE A 6 -0.55 -0.73 9.61
C ILE A 6 0.72 -0.77 8.78
N LEU A 7 0.58 -0.83 7.46
CA LEU A 7 1.64 -0.63 6.48
C LEU A 7 1.54 0.80 5.94
N THR A 8 2.63 1.56 6.03
CA THR A 8 2.78 2.85 5.34
C THR A 8 3.92 2.76 4.32
N LEU A 9 3.69 3.30 3.14
CA LEU A 9 4.66 3.33 2.04
C LEU A 9 4.66 4.72 1.40
N ILE A 10 5.86 5.25 1.14
CA ILE A 10 6.10 6.42 0.29
C ILE A 10 7.19 6.04 -0.70
N THR A 11 6.92 6.21 -1.99
CA THR A 11 7.86 5.86 -3.07
C THR A 11 7.67 6.79 -4.27
N ALA A 12 8.59 6.77 -5.22
CA ALA A 12 8.36 7.40 -6.53
C ALA A 12 7.12 6.77 -7.18
N ASP A 13 6.25 7.59 -7.79
CA ASP A 13 5.05 7.11 -8.46
C ASP A 13 5.41 6.39 -9.77
N GLU A 14 5.03 5.13 -9.86
CA GLU A 14 5.26 4.26 -11.02
C GLU A 14 4.15 3.21 -11.16
N PRO A 15 3.89 2.72 -12.38
CA PRO A 15 2.90 1.66 -12.59
C PRO A 15 3.24 0.39 -11.80
N GLY A 16 2.24 -0.15 -11.10
CA GLY A 16 2.32 -1.47 -10.47
C GLY A 16 2.49 -1.49 -8.95
N ILE A 17 2.68 -0.34 -8.29
CA ILE A 17 2.87 -0.26 -6.83
C ILE A 17 1.73 -0.96 -6.07
N VAL A 18 0.47 -0.64 -6.39
CA VAL A 18 -0.71 -1.22 -5.73
C VAL A 18 -0.78 -2.74 -5.93
N HIS A 19 -0.44 -3.22 -7.14
CA HIS A 19 -0.39 -4.66 -7.42
C HIS A 19 0.69 -5.35 -6.58
N ALA A 20 1.89 -4.77 -6.52
CA ALA A 20 3.01 -5.34 -5.76
C ALA A 20 2.68 -5.43 -4.25
N VAL A 21 2.09 -4.36 -3.68
CA VAL A 21 1.68 -4.32 -2.27
C VAL A 21 0.59 -5.35 -1.99
N SER A 22 -0.51 -5.32 -2.75
CA SER A 22 -1.64 -6.24 -2.52
C SER A 22 -1.25 -7.71 -2.73
N ALA A 23 -0.44 -8.02 -3.75
CA ALA A 23 0.08 -9.37 -3.96
C ALA A 23 1.03 -9.82 -2.84
N GLY A 24 1.87 -8.92 -2.31
CA GLY A 24 2.74 -9.20 -1.17
C GLY A 24 1.97 -9.53 0.10
N LEU A 25 0.93 -8.74 0.41
CA LEU A 25 0.05 -8.99 1.55
C LEU A 25 -0.69 -10.33 1.41
N LEU A 26 -1.21 -10.64 0.22
CA LEU A 26 -1.88 -11.92 -0.03
C LEU A 26 -0.93 -13.12 0.15
N LYS A 27 0.33 -13.01 -0.30
CA LYS A 27 1.34 -14.09 -0.16
C LYS A 27 1.60 -14.49 1.30
N VAL A 28 1.41 -13.57 2.24
CA VAL A 28 1.56 -13.83 3.69
C VAL A 28 0.22 -14.15 4.38
N GLY A 29 -0.86 -14.35 3.61
CA GLY A 29 -2.20 -14.58 4.15
C GLY A 29 -2.82 -13.34 4.81
N GLY A 30 -2.30 -12.15 4.51
CA GLY A 30 -2.80 -10.88 5.01
C GLY A 30 -4.13 -10.50 4.36
N ASN A 31 -4.95 -9.78 5.12
CA ASN A 31 -6.21 -9.22 4.65
C ASN A 31 -6.17 -7.69 4.79
N ILE A 32 -6.57 -6.99 3.73
CA ILE A 32 -6.69 -5.53 3.73
C ILE A 32 -8.04 -5.17 4.33
N THR A 33 -8.05 -4.51 5.49
CA THR A 33 -9.29 -4.07 6.15
C THR A 33 -9.60 -2.59 5.90
N GLU A 34 -8.57 -1.77 5.70
CA GLU A 34 -8.64 -0.37 5.33
C GLU A 34 -7.55 -0.10 4.31
N ASN A 35 -7.79 0.75 3.31
CA ASN A 35 -6.76 1.15 2.35
C ASN A 35 -6.99 2.58 1.91
N ALA A 36 -5.94 3.39 1.93
CA ALA A 36 -5.93 4.74 1.40
C ALA A 36 -4.63 4.95 0.60
N GLN A 37 -4.77 5.57 -0.57
CA GLN A 37 -3.65 5.93 -1.42
C GLN A 37 -3.85 7.32 -1.99
N PHE A 38 -2.75 8.06 -2.21
CA PHE A 38 -2.76 9.30 -2.95
C PHE A 38 -1.45 9.46 -3.72
N GLY A 39 -1.54 10.06 -4.91
CA GLY A 39 -0.37 10.56 -5.63
C GLY A 39 -0.23 12.06 -5.38
N ASP A 40 1.00 12.54 -5.24
CA ASP A 40 1.32 13.97 -5.26
C ASP A 40 1.92 14.34 -6.63
N PRO A 41 1.14 14.97 -7.53
CA PRO A 41 1.62 15.35 -8.86
C PRO A 41 2.79 16.33 -8.84
N GLY A 42 2.95 17.10 -7.75
CA GLY A 42 4.03 18.08 -7.63
C GLY A 42 5.39 17.45 -7.30
N SER A 43 5.40 16.31 -6.61
CA SER A 43 6.62 15.63 -6.17
C SER A 43 6.88 14.27 -6.85
N ASN A 44 5.96 13.80 -7.70
CA ASN A 44 6.00 12.48 -8.32
C ASN A 44 6.14 11.34 -7.28
N LEU A 45 5.46 11.51 -6.14
CA LEU A 45 5.43 10.53 -5.07
C LEU A 45 4.06 9.84 -5.00
N PHE A 46 4.11 8.54 -4.71
CA PHE A 46 2.98 7.72 -4.36
C PHE A 46 3.02 7.38 -2.88
N CYS A 47 1.90 7.60 -2.20
CA CYS A 47 1.73 7.32 -0.78
C CYS A 47 0.61 6.30 -0.58
N LEU A 48 0.83 5.31 0.28
CA LEU A 48 -0.16 4.29 0.64
C LEU A 48 -0.15 4.02 2.14
N ARG A 49 -1.35 3.77 2.68
CA ARG A 49 -1.57 3.26 4.02
C ARG A 49 -2.64 2.16 3.98
N THR A 50 -2.33 0.98 4.51
CA THR A 50 -3.26 -0.15 4.63
C THR A 50 -3.06 -0.95 5.90
#